data_AF-Q84ZU3-F1
#
_entry.id   AF-Q84ZU3-F1
#
_cell.length_a   1.000
_cell.length_b   1.000
_cell.length_c   1.000
_cell.angle_alpha   90.00
_cell.angle_beta   90.00
_cell.angle_gamma   90.00
#
_symmetry.space_group_name_H-M   'P 1'
#
loop_
_entity.id
_entity.type
_entity.pdbx_description
1 polymer ?
#
loop_
_entity_poly.entity_id
_entity_poly.type
_entity_poly.pdbx_seq_one_letter_code
_entity_poly.pdbx_strand_id
1 'polypeptide(L)'
;TPPNAVDQSSYPDYYFKITNSEHMTELKEKFRRMCDKSAIKKRYMYLTEEILKENPKVCEYMAPSLDARQDMVVVEVPRLGKEAA
;
A
#
# COMPACT_ATOMS: atom_id res chain seq x y z
N THR A 1 7.55 -13.76 3.73
CA THR A 1 7.09 -12.38 3.43
C THR A 1 6.08 -12.45 2.30
N PRO A 2 5.16 -11.48 2.14
CA PRO A 2 4.29 -11.44 0.97
C PRO A 2 5.11 -11.43 -0.34
N PRO A 3 4.60 -12.00 -1.45
CA PRO A 3 5.36 -12.13 -2.69
C PRO A 3 5.46 -10.83 -3.49
N ASN A 4 4.47 -9.93 -3.38
CA ASN A 4 4.46 -8.66 -4.11
C ASN A 4 5.52 -7.70 -3.55
N ALA A 5 6.51 -7.37 -4.38
CA ALA A 5 7.61 -6.47 -4.06
C ALA A 5 7.40 -5.12 -4.76
N VAL A 6 7.46 -4.05 -3.98
CA VAL A 6 7.29 -2.68 -4.47
C VAL A 6 8.57 -1.89 -4.22
N ASP A 7 9.15 -1.35 -5.29
CA ASP A 7 10.35 -0.52 -5.21
C ASP A 7 10.03 0.85 -4.60
N GLN A 8 10.88 1.30 -3.69
CA GLN A 8 10.63 2.55 -2.97
C GLN A 8 10.74 3.78 -3.87
N SER A 9 11.54 3.70 -4.94
CA SER A 9 11.73 4.77 -5.92
C SER A 9 10.48 5.02 -6.77
N SER A 10 9.68 3.99 -7.06
CA SER A 10 8.42 4.10 -7.82
C SER A 10 7.18 4.15 -6.93
N TYR A 11 7.33 3.91 -5.61
CA TYR A 11 6.22 3.92 -4.66
C TYR A 11 5.41 5.23 -4.64
N PRO A 12 6.00 6.44 -4.74
CA PRO A 12 5.23 7.68 -4.82
C PRO A 12 4.29 7.73 -6.02
N ASP A 13 4.74 7.24 -7.18
CA ASP A 13 3.93 7.25 -8.39
C ASP A 13 2.81 6.21 -8.30
N TYR A 14 3.12 5.01 -7.82
CA TYR A 14 2.12 3.97 -7.54
C TYR A 14 1.06 4.43 -6.53
N TYR A 15 1.49 4.94 -5.38
CA TYR A 15 0.58 5.34 -4.29
C TYR A 15 -0.38 6.44 -4.74
N PHE A 16 0.14 7.50 -5.37
CA PHE A 16 -0.71 8.61 -5.80
C PHE A 16 -1.66 8.25 -6.95
N LYS A 17 -1.27 7.30 -7.81
CA LYS A 17 -2.15 6.76 -8.85
C LYS A 17 -3.29 5.95 -8.23
N ILE A 18 -2.99 4.96 -7.38
CA ILE A 18 -4.01 4.05 -6.84
C ILE A 18 -4.96 4.72 -5.83
N THR A 19 -4.54 5.83 -5.22
CA THR A 19 -5.40 6.65 -4.35
C THR A 19 -6.05 7.83 -5.06
N ASN A 20 -6.05 7.86 -6.41
CA ASN A 20 -6.64 8.95 -7.22
C ASN A 20 -6.18 10.36 -6.80
N SER A 21 -4.93 10.48 -6.37
CA SER A 21 -4.37 11.68 -5.75
C SER A 21 -3.37 12.42 -6.64
N GLU A 22 -3.24 12.07 -7.92
CA GLU A 22 -2.22 12.64 -8.82
C GLU A 22 -2.28 14.16 -8.97
N HIS A 23 -3.46 14.76 -8.78
CA HIS A 23 -3.67 16.20 -8.78
C HIS A 23 -3.00 16.93 -7.58
N MET A 24 -2.65 16.21 -6.51
CA MET A 24 -2.01 16.75 -5.31
C MET A 24 -0.47 16.81 -5.47
N THR A 25 0.00 17.56 -6.45
CA THR A 25 1.40 17.56 -6.89
C THR A 25 2.39 17.94 -5.79
N GLU A 26 2.11 18.97 -4.99
CA GLU A 26 2.98 19.37 -3.86
C GLU A 26 3.09 18.29 -2.78
N LEU A 27 1.98 17.60 -2.51
CA LEU A 27 1.94 16.49 -1.56
C LEU A 27 2.74 15.30 -2.10
N LYS A 28 2.63 15.02 -3.40
CA LYS A 28 3.42 13.98 -4.09
C LYS A 28 4.91 14.27 -4.00
N GLU A 29 5.33 15.51 -4.22
CA GLU A 29 6.74 15.91 -4.11
C GLU A 29 7.26 15.87 -2.67
N LYS A 30 6.43 16.20 -1.69
CA LYS A 30 6.77 15.95 -0.28
C LYS A 30 6.93 14.45 0.00
N PHE A 31 6.01 13.63 -0.49
CA PHE A 31 6.04 12.19 -0.30
C PHE A 31 7.23 11.49 -0.98
N ARG A 32 7.58 11.93 -2.20
CA ARG A 32 8.77 11.48 -2.94
C ARG A 32 10.04 11.73 -2.12
N ARG A 33 10.25 12.95 -1.63
CA ARG A 33 11.40 13.29 -0.76
C ARG A 33 11.47 12.44 0.52
N MET A 34 10.33 12.07 1.11
CA MET A 34 10.30 11.16 2.26
C MET A 34 10.71 9.74 1.87
N CYS A 35 10.24 9.24 0.72
CA CYS A 35 10.61 7.93 0.20
C CYS A 35 12.12 7.85 -0.10
N ASP A 36 12.68 8.88 -0.74
CA ASP A 36 14.11 8.93 -1.09
C ASP A 36 15.02 8.91 0.15
N LYS A 37 14.60 9.57 1.23
CA LYS A 37 15.36 9.64 2.50
C LYS A 37 15.09 8.49 3.47
N SER A 38 14.19 7.57 3.12
CA SER A 38 13.76 6.50 4.04
C SER A 38 14.78 5.39 4.27
N ALA A 39 15.88 5.35 3.48
CA ALA A 39 16.83 4.24 3.44
C ALA A 39 16.21 2.87 3.09
N ILE A 40 15.00 2.85 2.54
CA ILE A 40 14.29 1.66 2.07
C ILE A 40 14.55 1.51 0.57
N LYS A 41 14.99 0.32 0.13
CA LYS A 41 15.12 0.00 -1.30
C LYS A 41 13.80 -0.51 -1.91
N LYS A 42 13.16 -1.46 -1.22
CA LYS A 42 11.89 -2.09 -1.61
C LYS A 42 11.13 -2.58 -0.39
N ARG A 43 9.82 -2.79 -0.52
CA ARG A 43 8.94 -3.35 0.51
C ARG A 43 8.12 -4.49 -0.05
N TYR A 44 7.78 -5.45 0.80
CA TYR A 44 6.91 -6.56 0.46
C TYR A 44 5.52 -6.33 1.05
N MET A 45 4.49 -6.33 0.22
CA MET A 45 3.13 -5.98 0.61
C MET A 45 2.16 -7.07 0.19
N TYR A 46 1.17 -7.37 1.03
CA TYR A 46 0.04 -8.22 0.61
C TYR A 46 -0.88 -7.46 -0.37
N LEU A 47 -1.15 -6.19 -0.08
CA LEU A 47 -1.99 -5.33 -0.91
C LEU A 47 -1.36 -5.12 -2.29
N THR A 48 -2.04 -5.58 -3.33
CA THR A 48 -1.69 -5.36 -4.74
C THR A 48 -2.63 -4.34 -5.38
N GLU A 49 -2.34 -3.91 -6.62
CA GLU A 49 -3.22 -3.00 -7.37
C GLU A 49 -4.61 -3.62 -7.59
N GLU A 50 -4.68 -4.94 -7.81
CA GLU A 50 -5.91 -5.69 -8.01
C GLU A 50 -6.77 -5.69 -6.75
N ILE A 51 -6.18 -6.04 -5.58
CA ILE A 51 -6.88 -6.04 -4.29
C ILE A 51 -7.43 -4.65 -3.97
N LEU A 52 -6.65 -3.60 -4.25
CA LEU A 52 -7.06 -2.23 -3.99
C LEU A 52 -8.18 -1.74 -4.94
N LYS A 53 -8.17 -2.19 -6.21
CA LYS A 53 -9.26 -1.91 -7.16
C LYS A 53 -10.58 -2.61 -6.78
N GLU A 54 -10.51 -3.81 -6.21
CA GLU A 54 -11.67 -4.51 -5.67
C GLU A 54 -12.20 -3.86 -4.37
N ASN A 55 -11.35 -3.11 -3.67
CA ASN A 55 -11.65 -2.48 -2.39
C ASN A 55 -11.41 -0.95 -2.42
N PRO A 56 -12.11 -0.18 -3.27
CA PRO A 56 -11.80 1.23 -3.52
C PRO A 56 -11.87 2.12 -2.26
N LYS A 57 -12.74 1.80 -1.30
CA LYS A 57 -12.83 2.51 -0.01
C LYS A 57 -11.57 2.43 0.84
N VAL A 58 -10.70 1.43 0.59
CA VAL A 58 -9.38 1.30 1.24
C VAL A 58 -8.42 2.38 0.76
N CYS A 59 -8.60 2.87 -0.48
CA CYS A 59 -7.81 3.93 -1.10
C CYS A 59 -8.30 5.35 -0.77
N GLU A 60 -9.50 5.49 -0.21
CA GLU A 60 -10.07 6.77 0.19
C GLU A 60 -9.59 7.18 1.60
N TYR A 61 -9.35 8.47 1.81
CA TYR A 61 -8.70 8.99 3.03
C TYR A 61 -9.46 8.68 4.33
N MET A 62 -10.80 8.76 4.32
CA MET A 62 -11.65 8.61 5.52
C MET A 62 -12.93 7.82 5.25
N ALA A 63 -12.98 7.04 4.16
CA ALA A 63 -14.13 6.20 3.88
C ALA A 63 -14.21 5.03 4.88
N PRO A 64 -15.43 4.63 5.30
CA PRO A 64 -15.60 3.46 6.14
C PRO A 64 -15.13 2.20 5.39
N SER A 65 -13.99 1.66 5.81
CA SER A 65 -13.30 0.52 5.19
C SER A 65 -12.84 -0.52 6.20
N LEU A 66 -13.33 -0.45 7.44
CA LEU A 66 -12.87 -1.33 8.53
C LEU A 66 -13.16 -2.80 8.24
N ASP A 67 -14.38 -3.13 7.81
CA ASP A 67 -14.77 -4.52 7.56
C ASP A 67 -13.89 -5.17 6.48
N ALA A 68 -13.73 -4.51 5.34
CA ALA A 68 -12.84 -4.98 4.26
C ALA A 68 -11.39 -5.16 4.73
N ARG A 69 -10.89 -4.27 5.59
CA ARG A 69 -9.54 -4.40 6.19
C ARG A 69 -9.48 -5.60 7.14
N GLN A 70 -10.50 -5.82 7.94
CA GLN A 70 -10.58 -6.95 8.87
C GLN A 70 -10.63 -8.29 8.15
N ASP A 71 -11.46 -8.41 7.11
CA ASP A 71 -11.57 -9.61 6.28
C ASP A 71 -10.23 -10.01 5.68
N MET A 72 -9.40 -9.04 5.28
CA MET A 72 -8.04 -9.30 4.80
C MET A 72 -7.07 -9.71 5.91
N VAL A 73 -6.97 -8.93 7.00
CA VAL A 73 -5.93 -9.17 8.01
C VAL A 73 -6.17 -10.43 8.85
N VAL A 74 -7.43 -10.79 9.11
CA VAL A 74 -7.79 -12.00 9.88
C VAL A 74 -7.29 -13.28 9.21
N VAL A 75 -7.24 -13.30 7.87
CA VAL A 75 -6.75 -14.44 7.10
C VAL A 75 -5.24 -14.38 6.90
N GLU A 76 -4.72 -13.22 6.51
CA GLU A 76 -3.34 -13.11 6.02
C GLU A 76 -2.29 -13.04 7.13
N VAL A 77 -2.62 -12.48 8.31
CA VAL A 77 -1.67 -12.40 9.42
C VAL A 77 -1.32 -13.79 9.96
N PRO A 78 -2.27 -14.69 10.29
CA PRO A 78 -1.96 -16.06 10.69
C PRO A 78 -1.23 -16.85 9.60
N ARG A 79 -1.62 -16.68 8.33
CA ARG A 79 -0.97 -17.35 7.18
C ARG A 79 0.51 -17.00 7.08
N LEU A 80 0.83 -15.71 7.11
CA LEU A 80 2.22 -15.24 7.07
C LEU A 80 3.01 -15.65 8.31
N GLY A 81 2.37 -15.66 9.48
CA GLY A 81 2.97 -16.15 10.72
C GLY A 81 3.35 -17.64 10.64
N LYS A 82 2.47 -18.46 10.06
CA LYS A 82 2.74 -19.89 9.83
C LYS A 82 3.87 -20.12 8.84
N GLU A 83 4.00 -19.31 7.80
CA GLU A 83 5.11 -19.42 6.83
C GLU A 83 6.48 -19.04 7.42
N ALA A 84 6.50 -18.28 8.51
CA ALA A 84 7.72 -17.83 9.17
C ALA A 84 8.19 -18.74 10.31
N ALA A 85 7.30 -19.58 10.85
CA ALA A 85 7.58 -20.52 11.94
C ALA A 85 8.19 -21.83 11.43
#